data_AF-M2ZBG0-F1
#
_entry.id   AF-M2ZBG0-F1
#
_cell.length_a   1.000
_cell.length_b   1.000
_cell.length_c   1.000
_cell.angle_alpha   90.00
_cell.angle_beta   90.00
_cell.angle_gamma   90.00
#
_symmetry.space_group_name_H-M   'P 1'
#
loop_
_entity.id
_entity.type
_entity.pdbx_description
1 polymer ?
#
loop_
_entity_poly.entity_id
_entity_poly.type
_entity_poly.pdbx_seq_one_letter_code
_entity_poly.pdbx_strand_id
1 'polypeptide(L)' 'MLEAPEDALGDILRDDREVAAFGPMSDALANLFGKLGTELSDEEYLDATEWLPVVAAAKEALAVLLDDRQPGSV' A
#
# COMPACT_ATOMS: atom_id res chain seq x y z
N MET A 1 11.06 12.63 -0.98
CA MET A 1 10.00 11.87 -1.66
C MET A 1 10.18 10.45 -1.17
N LEU A 2 9.15 9.83 -0.59
CA LEU A 2 9.26 8.45 -0.12
C LEU A 2 9.24 7.55 -1.36
N GLU A 3 10.32 6.83 -1.63
CA GLU A 3 10.44 5.97 -2.80
C GLU A 3 10.17 4.50 -2.45
N ALA A 4 10.36 4.15 -1.18
CA ALA A 4 10.05 2.83 -0.65
C ALA A 4 9.39 2.89 0.73
N PRO A 5 8.64 1.83 1.15
CA PRO A 5 7.99 1.79 2.46
C PRO A 5 8.94 2.01 3.65
N GLU A 6 10.19 1.55 3.54
CA GLU A 6 11.25 1.74 4.54
C GLU A 6 11.61 3.22 4.77
N ASP A 7 11.45 4.08 3.77
CA ASP A 7 11.69 5.52 3.91
C ASP A 7 10.68 6.17 4.86
N ALA A 8 9.53 5.52 5.08
CA ALA A 8 8.46 6.00 5.93
C ALA A 8 8.57 5.49 7.39
N LEU A 9 9.56 4.64 7.68
CA LEU A 9 9.80 4.09 9.02
C LEU A 9 10.28 5.19 9.98
N GLY A 10 9.62 5.29 11.14
CA GLY A 10 9.87 6.31 12.16
C GLY A 10 9.03 7.59 11.99
N ASP A 11 8.57 7.89 10.77
CA ASP A 11 7.73 9.06 10.49
C ASP A 11 6.25 8.71 10.40
N ILE A 12 5.90 7.70 9.59
CA ILE A 12 4.52 7.28 9.32
C ILE A 12 4.30 5.83 9.76
N LEU A 13 5.29 4.96 9.51
CA LEU A 13 5.30 3.55 9.89
C LEU A 13 6.16 3.37 11.13
N ARG A 14 5.74 2.49 12.05
CA ARG A 14 6.33 2.36 13.39
C ARG A 14 7.40 1.27 13.47
N ASP A 15 7.21 0.19 12.73
CA ASP A 15 8.09 -0.98 12.77
C ASP A 15 8.17 -1.70 11.42
N ASP A 16 9.04 -2.70 11.37
CA ASP A 16 9.28 -3.50 10.18
C ASP A 16 8.04 -4.31 9.74
N ARG A 17 7.08 -4.58 10.63
CA ARG A 17 5.83 -5.26 10.26
C ARG A 17 4.95 -4.32 9.45
N GLU A 18 4.80 -3.07 9.90
CA GLU A 18 4.07 -2.05 9.15
C GLU A 18 4.76 -1.78 7.80
N VAL A 19 6.09 -1.71 7.74
CA VAL A 19 6.85 -1.59 6.47
C VAL A 19 6.60 -2.78 5.54
N ALA A 20 6.71 -4.00 6.04
CA ALA A 20 6.48 -5.21 5.26
C ALA A 20 5.04 -5.30 4.71
N ALA A 21 4.06 -4.79 5.46
CA ALA A 21 2.66 -4.78 5.05
C ALA A 21 2.39 -3.88 3.84
N PHE A 22 3.22 -2.87 3.60
CA PHE A 22 3.11 -1.96 2.45
C PHE A 22 3.80 -2.50 1.18
N GLY A 23 4.70 -3.47 1.30
CA GLY A 23 5.40 -4.09 0.16
C GLY A 23 4.45 -4.59 -0.94
N PRO A 24 3.46 -5.44 -0.62
CA PRO A 24 2.49 -5.92 -1.60
C PRO A 24 1.67 -4.82 -2.28
N MET A 25 1.38 -3.72 -1.57
CA MET A 25 0.68 -2.57 -2.14
C MET A 25 1.55 -1.81 -3.14
N SER A 26 2.84 -1.63 -2.82
CA SER A 26 3.83 -1.04 -3.73
C SER A 26 3.96 -1.87 -5.01
N ASP A 27 4.08 -3.20 -4.88
CA ASP A 27 4.18 -4.11 -6.02
C ASP A 27 2.90 -4.09 -6.87
N ALA A 28 1.72 -4.01 -6.24
CA ALA A 28 0.45 -3.90 -6.97
C ALA A 28 0.37 -2.61 -7.79
N LEU A 29 0.80 -1.48 -7.23
CA LEU A 29 0.86 -0.20 -7.94
C LEU A 29 1.88 -0.23 -9.08
N ALA A 30 3.08 -0.77 -8.84
CA ALA A 30 4.10 -0.93 -9.88
C ALA A 30 3.59 -1.78 -11.06
N ASN A 31 2.86 -2.86 -10.77
CA ASN A 31 2.24 -3.72 -11.78
C ASN A 31 1.11 -3.02 -12.54
N LEU A 32 0.26 -2.25 -11.84
CA LEU A 32 -0.80 -1.45 -12.45
C LEU A 32 -0.20 -0.46 -13.47
N PHE A 33 0.74 0.36 -13.04
CA PHE A 33 1.37 1.37 -13.89
C PHE A 33 2.24 0.73 -14.98
N GLY A 34 2.87 -0.41 -14.71
CA GLY A 34 3.60 -1.18 -15.71
C GLY A 34 2.71 -1.71 -16.85
N LYS A 35 1.42 -1.99 -16.56
CA LYS A 35 0.45 -2.48 -17.56
C LYS A 35 -0.30 -1.37 -18.28
N LEU A 36 -0.77 -0.37 -17.53
CA LEU A 36 -1.67 0.66 -18.05
C LEU A 36 -0.93 1.94 -18.45
N GLY A 37 0.37 2.05 -18.13
CA GLY A 37 1.12 3.30 -18.21
C GLY A 37 0.83 4.20 -17.03
N THR A 38 1.30 5.45 -17.11
CA THR A 38 1.10 6.49 -16.07
C THR A 38 0.28 7.68 -16.58
N GLU A 39 -0.30 7.58 -17.77
CA GLU A 39 -0.96 8.71 -18.46
C GLU A 39 -2.49 8.70 -18.34
N LEU A 40 -3.08 7.63 -17.79
CA LEU A 40 -4.52 7.59 -17.55
C LEU A 40 -4.92 8.58 -16.45
N SER A 41 -6.18 9.03 -16.51
CA SER A 41 -6.78 9.78 -15.42
C SER A 41 -7.05 8.89 -14.20
N ASP A 42 -7.20 9.53 -13.03
CA ASP A 42 -7.53 8.81 -11.79
C ASP A 42 -8.82 7.98 -11.93
N GLU A 43 -9.85 8.51 -12.61
CA GLU A 43 -11.11 7.80 -12.85
C GLU A 43 -10.89 6.51 -13.65
N GLU A 44 -10.06 6.58 -14.70
CA GLU A 44 -9.73 5.42 -15.52
C GLU A 44 -8.93 4.36 -14.75
N TYR A 45 -8.06 4.76 -13.81
CA TYR A 45 -7.41 3.79 -12.92
C TYR A 45 -8.40 3.14 -11.96
N LEU A 46 -9.32 3.91 -11.37
CA LEU A 46 -10.27 3.40 -10.39
C LEU A 46 -11.24 2.39 -11.01
N ASP A 47 -11.56 2.54 -12.30
CA ASP A 47 -12.41 1.62 -13.06
C ASP A 47 -11.65 0.42 -13.63
N ALA A 48 -10.31 0.42 -13.60
CA ALA A 48 -9.50 -0.68 -14.11
C ALA A 48 -9.59 -1.94 -13.23
N THR A 49 -9.64 -3.10 -13.87
CA THR A 49 -9.67 -4.39 -13.14
C THR A 49 -8.36 -4.61 -12.36
N GLU A 50 -7.26 -4.07 -12.87
CA GLU A 50 -5.93 -4.04 -12.28
C GLU A 50 -5.86 -3.22 -10.97
N TRP A 51 -6.87 -2.41 -10.66
CA TRP A 51 -6.97 -1.68 -9.40
C TRP A 51 -7.40 -2.58 -8.24
N LEU A 52 -8.13 -3.67 -8.51
CA LEU A 52 -8.64 -4.57 -7.47
C LEU A 52 -7.53 -5.16 -6.56
N PRO A 53 -6.39 -5.63 -7.10
CA PRO A 53 -5.25 -6.05 -6.28
C PRO A 53 -4.66 -4.94 -5.40
N VAL A 54 -4.63 -3.68 -5.88
CA VAL A 54 -4.14 -2.53 -5.09
C VAL A 54 -5.03 -2.34 -3.87
N VAL A 55 -6.35 -2.34 -4.07
CA VAL A 55 -7.33 -2.21 -2.97
C VAL A 55 -7.24 -3.37 -1.99
N ALA A 56 -7.04 -4.60 -2.48
CA ALA A 56 -6.87 -5.77 -1.62
C ALA A 56 -5.62 -5.65 -0.73
N ALA A 57 -4.47 -5.32 -1.31
CA ALA A 57 -3.22 -5.12 -0.57
C ALA A 57 -3.33 -3.95 0.42
N ALA A 58 -3.98 -2.85 0.03
CA ALA A 58 -4.20 -1.71 0.93
C ALA A 58 -5.07 -2.07 2.14
N LYS A 59 -6.08 -2.95 1.97
CA LYS A 59 -6.89 -3.44 3.08
C LYS A 59 -6.09 -4.32 4.03
N GLU A 60 -5.21 -5.17 3.51
CA GLU A 60 -4.32 -6.00 4.33
C GLU A 60 -3.33 -5.13 5.12
N ALA A 61 -2.72 -4.13 4.47
CA ALA A 61 -1.85 -3.17 5.15
C ALA A 61 -2.58 -2.38 6.24
N LEU A 62 -3.81 -1.93 5.97
CA LEU A 62 -4.64 -1.23 6.94
C LEU A 62 -4.97 -2.12 8.16
N ALA A 63 -5.19 -3.42 7.96
CA ALA A 63 -5.44 -4.34 9.07
C ALA A 63 -4.25 -4.39 10.04
N VAL A 64 -3.01 -4.43 9.52
CA VAL A 64 -1.79 -4.38 10.33
C VAL A 64 -1.69 -3.06 11.10
N LEU A 65 -1.89 -1.93 10.41
CA LEU A 65 -1.85 -0.60 11.04
C LEU A 65 -2.90 -0.42 12.16
N LEU A 66 -4.06 -1.06 12.02
CA LEU A 66 -5.14 -0.97 13.01
C LEU A 66 -4.92 -1.91 14.20
N ASP A 67 -4.33 -3.08 13.98
CA ASP A 67 -3.93 -4.01 15.03
C ASP A 67 -2.91 -3.33 15.98
N ASP A 68 -1.89 -2.69 15.42
CA ASP A 68 -0.86 -1.97 16.20
C ASP A 68 -1.37 -0.66 16.84
N ARG A 69 -2.60 -0.24 16.53
CA ARG A 69 -3.26 0.94 17.13
C ARG A 69 -4.29 0.58 18.20
N GLN A 70 -4.62 -0.70 18.41
CA GLN A 70 -5.42 -1.09 19.55
C GLN A 70 -4.57 -1.13 20.84
N PRO A 71 -4.94 -0.38 21.89
CA PRO A 71 -4.28 -0.51 23.18
C PRO A 71 -4.71 -1.84 23.81
N GLY A 72 -3.93 -2.91 23.61
CA GLY A 72 -4.19 -4.19 24.29
C GLY A 72 -3.66 -5.48 23.65
N SER A 73 -3.04 -5.46 22.48
CA SER A 73 -2.46 -6.68 21.90
C SER A 73 -1.00 -6.88 22.34
N VAL A 74 -0.88 -7.60 23.47
CA VAL A 74 0.30 -8.26 24.10
C VAL A 74 1.36 -7.36 24.74
#